data_AF-A0A7H9DIW7-F1
#
_entry.id   AF-A0A7H9DIW7-F1
#
_cell.length_a   1.000
_cell.length_b   1.000
_cell.length_c   1.000
_cell.angle_alpha   90.00
_cell.angle_beta   90.00
_cell.angle_gamma   90.00
#
_symmetry.space_group_name_H-M   'P 1'
#
loop_
_entity.id
_entity.type
_entity.pdbx_description
1 polymer ?
#
loop_
_entity_poly.entity_id
_entity_poly.type
_entity_poly.pdbx_seq_one_letter_code
_entity_poly.pdbx_strand_id
1 'polypeptide(L)'
;MTETEYQQRNRFKLYVIILPYLIFAFIVAAVVIVSPKTIWFVTLFGVFMVYHVIAMFVAFLFKYGKETLYLLFLTGCMVAAFAFFVNMLLEHH
;
A
#
# COMPACT_ATOMS: atom_id res chain seq x y z
N MET A 1 22.55 -6.38 -16.58
CA MET A 1 22.35 -5.74 -15.27
C MET A 1 23.68 -5.77 -14.57
N THR A 2 24.26 -4.60 -14.32
CA THR A 2 25.45 -4.45 -13.46
C THR A 2 25.04 -4.71 -12.00
N GLU A 3 25.98 -5.11 -11.13
CA GLU A 3 25.68 -5.36 -9.70
C GLU A 3 25.04 -4.15 -9.01
N THR A 4 25.40 -2.94 -9.43
CA THR A 4 24.87 -1.67 -8.90
C THR A 4 23.38 -1.48 -9.22
N GLU A 5 22.93 -1.80 -10.44
CA GLU A 5 21.52 -1.75 -10.83
C GLU A 5 20.67 -2.77 -10.07
N TYR A 6 21.24 -3.95 -9.81
CA TYR A 6 20.58 -4.99 -9.02
C TYR A 6 20.39 -4.55 -7.56
N GLN A 7 21.43 -3.99 -6.94
CA GLN A 7 21.36 -3.48 -5.57
C GLN A 7 20.36 -2.32 -5.43
N GLN A 8 20.34 -1.40 -6.40
CA GLN A 8 19.42 -0.26 -6.37
C GLN A 8 17.96 -0.71 -6.48
N ARG A 9 17.68 -1.69 -7.34
CA ARG A 9 16.33 -2.27 -7.48
C ARG A 9 15.91 -3.07 -6.25
N ASN A 10 16.85 -3.78 -5.61
CA ASN A 10 16.58 -4.50 -4.37
C ASN A 10 16.28 -3.55 -3.19
N ARG A 11 17.01 -2.42 -3.11
CA ARG A 11 16.73 -1.37 -2.13
C ARG A 11 15.36 -0.75 -2.36
N PHE A 12 14.99 -0.47 -3.61
CA PHE A 12 13.64 0.01 -3.93
C PHE A 12 12.57 -0.95 -3.44
N LYS A 13 12.71 -2.26 -3.73
CA LYS A 13 11.77 -3.28 -3.27
C LYS A 13 11.64 -3.33 -1.74
N LEU A 14 12.77 -3.30 -1.02
CA LEU A 14 12.73 -3.36 0.45
C LEU A 14 12.10 -2.12 1.08
N TYR A 15 12.53 -0.93 0.66
CA TYR A 15 12.15 0.32 1.34
C TYR A 15 10.84 0.93 0.83
N VAL A 16 10.47 0.71 -0.43
CA VAL A 16 9.25 1.30 -1.04
C VAL A 16 8.10 0.29 -1.09
N ILE A 17 8.40 -1.01 -1.08
CA ILE A 17 7.35 -2.04 -1.14
C ILE A 17 7.24 -2.75 0.20
N ILE A 18 8.29 -3.43 0.68
CA ILE A 18 8.14 -4.32 1.86
C ILE A 18 7.93 -3.53 3.16
N LEU A 19 8.81 -2.57 3.46
CA LEU A 19 8.81 -1.85 4.73
C LEU A 19 7.52 -1.04 5.00
N PRO A 20 6.95 -0.30 4.02
CA PRO A 20 5.69 0.42 4.20
C PRO A 20 4.50 -0.50 4.46
N TYR A 21 4.46 -1.68 3.84
CA TYR A 21 3.41 -2.67 4.09
C TYR A 21 3.53 -3.30 5.47
N LEU A 22 4.75 -3.55 5.94
CA LEU A 22 4.97 -4.04 7.31
C LEU A 22 4.50 -3.02 8.35
N ILE A 23 4.84 -1.74 8.15
CA ILE A 23 4.38 -0.65 9.03
C ILE A 23 2.86 -0.56 8.99
N PHE A 24 2.27 -0.60 7.79
CA PHE A 24 0.81 -0.55 7.63
C PHE A 24 0.12 -1.72 8.33
N ALA A 25 0.62 -2.95 8.18
CA ALA A 25 0.08 -4.12 8.86
C ALA A 25 0.12 -3.98 10.39
N PHE A 26 1.20 -3.43 10.93
CA PHE A 26 1.33 -3.16 12.36
C PHE A 26 0.30 -2.12 12.84
N ILE A 27 0.11 -1.03 12.08
CA ILE A 27 -0.87 0.01 12.40
C ILE A 27 -2.30 -0.56 12.35
N VAL A 28 -2.63 -1.34 11.33
CA VAL A 28 -3.94 -2.00 11.20
C VAL A 28 -4.18 -2.96 12.38
N ALA A 29 -3.18 -3.77 12.75
CA ALA A 29 -3.28 -4.66 13.90
C ALA A 29 -3.51 -3.89 15.21
N ALA A 30 -2.82 -2.77 15.41
CA ALA A 30 -3.04 -1.90 16.57
C ALA A 30 -4.47 -1.33 16.61
N VAL A 31 -5.01 -0.89 15.47
CA VAL A 31 -6.39 -0.39 15.38
C VAL A 31 -7.41 -1.48 15.68
N VAL A 32 -7.19 -2.71 15.19
CA VAL A 32 -8.06 -3.86 15.49
C VAL A 32 -8.14 -4.12 17.00
N ILE A 33 -7.02 -4.01 17.72
CA ILE A 33 -6.95 -4.28 19.17
C ILE A 33 -7.57 -3.13 19.97
N VAL A 34 -7.29 -1.88 19.61
CA VAL A 34 -7.64 -0.71 20.44
C VAL A 34 -9.01 -0.15 20.11
N SER A 35 -9.38 -0.05 18.82
CA SER A 35 -10.64 0.55 18.39
C SER A 35 -11.05 0.06 16.99
N PRO A 36 -11.73 -1.11 16.90
CA PRO A 36 -12.09 -1.73 15.62
C PRO A 36 -13.32 -1.06 14.98
N LYS A 37 -13.33 0.28 14.87
CA LYS A 37 -14.40 1.01 14.20
C LYS A 37 -14.09 1.14 12.71
N THR A 38 -15.09 0.90 11.85
CA THR A 38 -14.96 0.96 10.38
C THR A 38 -14.36 2.27 9.89
N ILE A 39 -14.67 3.40 10.54
CA ILE A 39 -14.13 4.72 10.19
C ILE A 39 -12.59 4.78 10.24
N TRP A 40 -11.95 4.07 11.17
CA TRP A 40 -10.50 4.01 11.26
C TRP A 40 -9.89 3.23 10.11
N PHE A 41 -10.50 2.11 9.72
CA PHE A 41 -10.06 1.33 8.56
C PHE A 41 -10.20 2.15 7.27
N VAL A 42 -11.32 2.84 7.06
CA VAL A 42 -11.49 3.74 5.90
C VAL A 42 -10.39 4.79 5.86
N THR A 43 -10.11 5.44 6.99
CA THR A 43 -9.06 6.48 7.07
C THR A 43 -7.68 5.91 6.76
N LEU A 44 -7.30 4.80 7.39
CA LEU A 44 -5.99 4.16 7.20
C LEU A 44 -5.78 3.69 5.75
N PHE A 45 -6.76 2.99 5.18
CA PHE A 45 -6.68 2.51 3.80
C PHE A 45 -6.69 3.70 2.82
N GLY A 46 -7.42 4.77 3.10
CA GLY A 46 -7.41 6.00 2.29
C GLY A 46 -6.02 6.66 2.25
N VAL A 47 -5.40 6.86 3.42
CA VAL A 47 -4.03 7.42 3.51
C VAL A 47 -3.02 6.50 2.82
N PHE A 48 -3.12 5.19 3.02
CA PHE A 48 -2.23 4.23 2.38
C PHE A 48 -2.41 4.16 0.86
N MET A 49 -3.61 4.48 0.36
CA MET A 49 -3.85 4.59 -1.07
C MET A 49 -3.09 5.77 -1.70
N VAL A 50 -3.04 6.92 -1.03
CA VAL A 50 -2.23 8.08 -1.48
C VAL A 50 -0.76 7.67 -1.60
N TYR A 51 -0.26 6.92 -0.62
CA TYR A 51 1.09 6.35 -0.68
C TYR A 51 1.30 5.46 -1.91
N HIS A 52 0.34 4.60 -2.26
CA HIS A 52 0.43 3.75 -3.45
C HIS A 52 0.47 4.53 -4.77
N VAL A 53 -0.30 5.61 -4.90
CA VAL A 53 -0.25 6.47 -6.08
C VAL A 53 1.16 7.05 -6.25
N ILE A 54 1.76 7.55 -5.17
CA ILE A 54 3.13 8.08 -5.18
C ILE A 54 4.14 6.97 -5.50
N ALA A 55 4.05 5.82 -4.84
CA ALA A 55 4.97 4.70 -5.04
C ALA A 55 4.91 4.15 -6.48
N MET A 56 3.72 4.05 -7.07
CA MET A 56 3.55 3.67 -8.47
C MET A 56 4.14 4.70 -9.42
N PHE A 57 3.93 5.99 -9.16
CA PHE A 57 4.51 7.06 -9.99
C PHE A 57 6.04 7.01 -9.97
N VAL A 58 6.63 6.80 -8.79
CA VAL A 58 8.09 6.61 -8.66
C VAL A 58 8.54 5.35 -9.39
N ALA A 59 7.87 4.20 -9.19
CA ALA A 59 8.23 2.94 -9.86
C ALA A 59 8.19 3.07 -11.40
N PHE A 60 7.21 3.81 -11.91
CA PHE A 60 7.06 4.12 -13.33
C PHE A 60 8.21 5.00 -13.85
N LEU A 61 8.55 6.08 -13.13
CA LEU A 61 9.66 6.97 -13.49
C LEU A 61 11.01 6.23 -13.57
N PHE A 62 11.27 5.32 -12.64
CA PHE A 62 12.51 4.53 -12.61
C PHE A 62 12.48 3.30 -13.55
N LYS A 63 11.45 3.16 -14.40
CA LYS A 63 11.29 2.06 -15.37
C LYS A 63 11.41 0.66 -14.76
N TYR A 64 11.02 0.49 -13.49
CA TYR A 64 11.01 -0.81 -12.84
C TYR A 64 9.79 -1.63 -13.29
N GLY A 65 9.74 -2.05 -14.56
CA GLY A 65 8.53 -2.61 -15.17
C GLY A 65 7.89 -3.76 -14.38
N LYS A 66 8.68 -4.71 -13.89
CA LYS A 66 8.18 -5.82 -13.06
C LYS A 66 7.64 -5.36 -11.70
N GLU A 67 8.35 -4.48 -11.01
CA GLU A 67 7.94 -3.97 -9.70
C GLU A 67 6.73 -3.02 -9.82
N THR A 68 6.61 -2.31 -10.94
CA THR A 68 5.48 -1.44 -11.27
C THR A 68 4.20 -2.25 -11.46
N LEU A 69 4.27 -3.38 -12.18
CA LEU A 69 3.14 -4.30 -12.32
C LEU A 69 2.71 -4.90 -10.97
N TYR A 70 3.68 -5.24 -10.12
CA TYR A 70 3.41 -5.75 -8.77
C TYR A 70 2.73 -4.68 -7.90
N LEU A 71 3.24 -3.45 -7.90
CA LEU A 71 2.62 -2.31 -7.21
C LEU A 71 1.23 -1.98 -7.75
N LEU A 72 1.01 -2.11 -9.07
CA LEU A 72 -0.30 -1.90 -9.69
C LEU A 72 -1.31 -2.94 -9.20
N PHE A 73 -0.93 -4.22 -9.19
CA PHE A 73 -1.76 -5.29 -8.64
C PHE A 73 -2.11 -5.03 -7.17
N LEU A 74 -1.11 -4.72 -6.35
CA LEU A 74 -1.34 -4.43 -4.94
C LEU A 74 -2.19 -3.17 -4.72
N THR A 75 -2.05 -2.16 -5.58
CA THR A 75 -2.92 -0.98 -5.56
C THR A 75 -4.36 -1.38 -5.84
N GLY A 76 -4.61 -2.25 -6.83
CA GLY A 76 -5.93 -2.80 -7.10
C GLY A 76 -6.54 -3.49 -5.88
N CYS A 77 -5.74 -4.30 -5.16
CA CYS A 77 -6.18 -4.92 -3.91
C CYS A 77 -6.52 -3.89 -2.83
N MET A 78 -5.72 -2.83 -2.67
CA MET A 78 -5.98 -1.78 -1.68
C MET A 78 -7.21 -0.94 -2.03
N VAL A 79 -7.44 -0.65 -3.31
CA VAL A 79 -8.66 0.02 -3.79
C VAL A 79 -9.89 -0.82 -3.47
N ALA A 80 -9.85 -2.12 -3.75
CA ALA A 80 -10.95 -3.03 -3.45
C ALA A 80 -11.23 -3.11 -1.93
N ALA A 81 -10.19 -3.22 -1.11
CA ALA A 81 -10.32 -3.24 0.34
C ALA A 81 -10.90 -1.92 0.89
N PHE A 82 -10.41 -0.77 0.40
CA PHE A 82 -10.95 0.53 0.76
C PHE A 82 -12.42 0.66 0.38
N ALA A 83 -12.78 0.29 -0.84
CA ALA A 83 -14.17 0.34 -1.31
C ALA A 83 -15.09 -0.53 -0.45
N PHE A 84 -14.63 -1.72 -0.06
CA PHE A 84 -15.34 -2.60 0.87
C PHE A 84 -15.59 -1.93 2.23
N PHE A 85 -14.57 -1.34 2.85
CA PHE A 85 -14.73 -0.65 4.14
C PHE A 85 -15.60 0.60 4.04
N VAL A 86 -15.52 1.34 2.93
CA VAL A 86 -16.40 2.50 2.68
C VAL A 86 -17.85 2.05 2.56
N ASN A 87 -18.13 1.00 1.79
CA ASN A 87 -19.48 0.46 1.65
C ASN A 87 -20.03 -0.03 3.02
N MET A 88 -19.22 -0.76 3.79
CA MET A 88 -19.61 -1.20 5.14
C MET A 88 -19.86 -0.02 6.10
N LEU A 89 -19.11 1.08 5.97
CA LEU A 89 -19.33 2.29 6.76
C LEU A 89 -20.66 2.96 6.39
N LEU A 90 -21.00 3.01 5.10
CA LEU A 90 -22.23 3.62 4.59
C LEU A 90 -23.48 2.78 4.88
N GLU A 91 -23.37 1.46 4.94
CA GLU A 91 -24.51 0.57 5.27
C GLU A 91 -24.87 0.58 6.77
N HIS A 92 -23.93 0.95 7.64
CA HIS A 92 -24.12 0.97 9.09
C HIS A 92 -24.38 2.37 9.67
N HIS A 93 -24.51 3.40 8.81
CA HIS A 93 -24.83 4.78 9.17
C HIS A 93 -26.17 5.22 8.57
#